data_AF-A0A2D9B5H1-F1
#
_entry.id   AF-A0A2D9B5H1-F1
#
_cell.length_a   1.000
_cell.length_b   1.000
_cell.length_c   1.000
_cell.angle_alpha   90.00
_cell.angle_beta   90.00
_cell.angle_gamma   90.00
#
_symmetry.space_group_name_H-M   'P 1'
#
loop_
_entity.id
_entity.type
_entity.pdbx_description
1 polymer ?
#
loop_
_entity_poly.entity_id
_entity_poly.type
_entity_poly.pdbx_seq_one_letter_code
_entity_poly.pdbx_strand_id
1 'polypeptide(L)' 'MKKRHEQKLVILSLALLAMLNVPILLIFNFEGSMGGIPVFYVYCFGVWAISILISYIVLKRHYE' A
#
# COMPACT_ATOMS: atom_id res chain seq x y z
N MET A 1 14.40 -21.77 -8.75
CA MET A 1 13.63 -20.78 -7.98
C MET A 1 14.11 -19.37 -8.34
N LYS A 2 13.37 -18.66 -9.21
CA LYS A 2 13.75 -17.34 -9.72
C LYS A 2 13.64 -16.31 -8.58
N LYS A 3 14.75 -15.91 -7.97
CA LYS A 3 14.86 -14.89 -6.90
C LYS A 3 14.20 -13.52 -7.18
N ARG A 4 13.66 -13.30 -8.40
CA ARG A 4 13.05 -12.02 -8.80
C ARG A 4 11.65 -11.77 -8.23
N HIS A 5 10.92 -12.80 -7.79
CA HIS A 5 9.57 -12.62 -7.24
C HIS A 5 9.61 -12.08 -5.81
N GLU A 6 10.44 -12.68 -4.96
CA GLU A 6 10.68 -12.24 -3.59
C GLU A 6 11.22 -10.80 -3.57
N GLN A 7 12.13 -10.47 -4.49
CA GLN A 7 12.65 -9.10 -4.62
C GLN A 7 11.55 -8.05 -4.88
N LYS A 8 10.56 -8.36 -5.74
CA LYS A 8 9.46 -7.43 -6.05
C LYS A 8 8.54 -7.20 -4.84
N LEU A 9 8.25 -8.27 -4.09
CA LEU A 9 7.42 -8.18 -2.88
C LEU A 9 8.17 -7.48 -1.75
N VAL A 10 9.48 -7.67 -1.62
CA VAL A 10 10.32 -6.92 -0.66
C VAL A 10 10.30 -5.42 -0.97
N ILE A 11 10.42 -5.03 -2.23
CA ILE A 11 10.32 -3.61 -2.64
C ILE A 11 8.93 -3.06 -2.31
N LEU A 12 7.87 -3.83 -2.56
CA LEU A 12 6.50 -3.43 -2.19
C LEU A 12 6.37 -3.23 -0.68
N SER A 13 6.92 -4.13 0.14
CA SER A 13 6.92 -4.00 1.60
C SER A 13 7.69 -2.78 2.09
N LEU A 14 8.84 -2.47 1.48
CA LEU A 14 9.61 -1.26 1.79
C LEU A 14 8.84 0.01 1.41
N ALA A 15 8.17 0.01 0.25
CA ALA A 15 7.31 1.11 -0.17
C ALA A 15 6.13 1.31 0.79
N LEU A 16 5.50 0.22 1.25
CA LEU A 16 4.43 0.28 2.25
C LEU A 16 4.93 0.83 3.59
N LEU A 17 6.10 0.38 4.04
CA LEU A 17 6.71 0.89 5.27
C LEU A 17 7.03 2.39 5.15
N ALA A 18 7.45 2.85 3.97
CA ALA A 18 7.65 4.27 3.71
C ALA A 18 6.31 5.04 3.70
N MET A 19 5.28 4.55 3.01
CA MET A 19 3.99 5.24 2.84
C MET A 19 3.12 5.21 4.11
N LEU A 20 3.15 4.12 4.87
CA LEU A 20 2.36 3.93 6.09
C LEU A 20 3.20 4.16 7.37
N ASN A 21 4.15 5.09 7.32
CA ASN A 21 4.87 5.52 8.51
C ASN A 21 4.12 6.64 9.27
N VAL A 22 4.43 6.81 10.55
CA VAL A 22 3.78 7.81 11.41
C VAL A 22 3.90 9.25 10.84
N PRO A 23 5.08 9.73 10.39
CA PRO A 23 5.18 11.08 9.80
C PRO A 23 4.23 11.34 8.63
N ILE A 24 4.11 10.40 7.69
CA ILE A 24 3.22 10.54 6.52
C ILE A 24 1.77 10.44 6.94
N LEU A 25 1.44 9.52 7.85
CA LEU A 25 0.08 9.38 8.36
C LEU A 25 -0.41 10.67 9.05
N LEU A 26 0.48 11.37 9.76
CA LEU A 26 0.15 12.64 10.41
C LEU A 26 -0.16 13.78 9.42
N ILE A 27 0.35 13.72 8.18
CA ILE A 27 -0.02 14.70 7.13
C ILE A 27 -1.53 14.65 6.85
N PHE A 28 -2.14 13.48 6.99
CA PHE A 28 -3.58 13.27 6.78
C PHE A 28 -4.41 13.41 8.06
N ASN A 29 -3.79 13.75 9.19
CA ASN A 29 -4.46 13.96 10.48
C ASN A 29 -5.03 15.38 10.60
N PHE A 30 -5.82 15.80 9.62
CA PHE A 30 -6.58 17.04 9.63
C PHE A 30 -8.08 16.75 9.46
N GLU A 31 -8.95 17.70 9.77
CA GLU A 31 -10.41 17.53 9.78
C GLU A 31 -11.06 17.36 8.38
N GLY A 32 -10.28 17.01 7.36
CA GLY A 32 -10.77 16.78 6.02
C GLY A 32 -11.61 15.51 5.92
N SER A 33 -12.71 15.57 5.18
CA SER A 33 -13.51 14.41 4.83
C SER A 33 -13.82 14.36 3.33
N MET A 34 -13.92 13.15 2.78
CA MET A 34 -14.36 12.86 1.42
C MET A 34 -15.61 11.99 1.51
N GLY A 35 -16.75 12.50 1.04
CA GLY A 35 -18.02 11.77 1.11
C GLY A 35 -18.47 11.41 2.54
N GLY A 36 -18.10 12.22 3.54
CA GLY A 36 -18.37 11.96 4.96
C GLY A 36 -17.36 11.02 5.65
N ILE A 37 -16.37 10.51 4.92
CA ILE A 37 -15.31 9.65 5.47
C ILE A 37 -14.05 10.50 5.68
N PRO A 38 -13.41 10.46 6.87
CA PRO A 38 -12.15 11.16 7.10
C PRO A 38 -11.08 10.79 6.08
N VAL A 39 -10.35 11.79 5.56
CA VAL A 39 -9.31 11.62 4.53
C VAL A 39 -8.24 10.63 4.98
N PHE A 40 -7.91 10.62 6.28
CA PHE A 40 -7.01 9.66 6.89
C PHE A 40 -7.36 8.20 6.55
N TYR A 41 -8.65 7.83 6.69
CA TYR A 41 -9.09 6.47 6.41
C TYR A 41 -9.04 6.17 4.91
N VAL A 42 -9.47 7.11 4.07
CA VAL A 42 -9.40 6.96 2.61
C VAL A 42 -7.97 6.68 2.15
N TYR A 43 -7.00 7.41 2.73
CA TYR A 43 -5.58 7.17 2.46
C TYR A 43 -5.11 5.79 2.91
N CYS A 44 -5.33 5.44 4.18
CA CYS A 44 -4.85 4.16 4.75
C CYS A 44 -5.42 2.96 3.99
N PHE A 45 -6.75 2.93 3.80
CA PHE A 45 -7.41 1.86 3.08
C PHE A 45 -7.07 1.86 1.59
N GLY A 46 -6.86 3.03 0.98
CA GLY A 46 -6.41 3.13 -0.41
C GLY A 46 -5.04 2.53 -0.64
N VAL A 47 -4.03 2.92 0.17
CA VAL A 47 -2.67 2.36 0.09
C VAL A 47 -2.68 0.85 0.34
N TRP A 48 -3.46 0.39 1.32
CA TRP A 48 -3.62 -1.03 1.61
C TRP A 48 -4.26 -1.81 0.46
N ALA A 49 -5.34 -1.30 -0.14
CA ALA A 49 -6.01 -1.94 -1.26
C ALA A 49 -5.09 -2.02 -2.50
N ILE A 50 -4.34 -0.95 -2.78
CA ILE A 50 -3.34 -0.93 -3.87
C ILE A 50 -2.25 -1.99 -3.63
N SER A 51 -1.77 -2.14 -2.39
CA SER A 51 -0.80 -3.18 -2.05
C SER A 51 -1.31 -4.58 -2.33
N ILE A 52 -2.53 -4.89 -1.90
CA ILE A 52 -3.17 -6.19 -2.16
C ILE A 52 -3.28 -6.43 -3.66
N LEU A 53 -3.72 -5.43 -4.43
CA LEU A 53 -3.84 -5.52 -5.88
C LEU A 53 -2.49 -5.79 -6.56
N ILE A 54 -1.44 -5.06 -6.17
CA ILE A 54 -0.08 -5.26 -6.70
C ILE A 54 0.43 -6.66 -6.35
N SER A 55 0.26 -7.08 -5.09
CA SER A 55 0.66 -8.42 -4.63
C SER A 55 -0.06 -9.52 -5.42
N TYR A 56 -1.37 -9.38 -5.63
CA TYR A 56 -2.17 -10.29 -6.45
C TYR A 56 -1.66 -10.36 -7.90
N ILE A 57 -1.39 -9.21 -8.53
CA ILE A 57 -0.87 -9.15 -9.90
C ILE A 57 0.52 -9.81 -9.99
N VAL A 58 1.41 -9.52 -9.04
CA VAL A 58 2.77 -10.10 -8.99
C VAL A 58 2.69 -11.61 -8.84
N LEU A 59 1.80 -12.11 -7.98
CA LEU A 59 1.62 -13.54 -7.76
C LEU A 59 1.02 -14.23 -8.99
N LYS A 60 -0.07 -13.68 -9.55
CA LYS A 60 -0.76 -14.24 -10.72
C LYS A 60 0.11 -14.28 -11.96
N ARG A 61 0.94 -13.25 -12.20
CA ARG A 61 1.85 -13.18 -13.36
C ARG A 61 2.98 -14.21 -13.32
N HIS A 62 3.19 -14.86 -12.18
CA HIS A 62 4.32 -15.76 -11.94
C HIS A 62 3.90 -17.16 -11.48
N TYR A 63 2.59 -17.42 -11.41
CA TYR A 63 1.97 -18.73 -11.29
C TYR A 63 1.47 -19.22 -12.66
N GLU A 64 2.31 -19.07 -13.69
CA GLU A 64 2.31 -19.89 -14.90
C GLU A 64 3.51 -20.85 -14.83
#